data_AF-R6MT71-F1
#
_entry.id   AF-R6MT71-F1
#
_cell.length_a   1.000
_cell.length_b   1.000
_cell.length_c   1.000
_cell.angle_alpha   90.00
_cell.angle_beta   90.00
_cell.angle_gamma   90.00
#
_symmetry.space_group_name_H-M   'P 1'
#
loop_
_entity.id
_entity.type
_entity.pdbx_description
1 polymer ?
#
loop_
_entity_poly.entity_id
_entity_poly.type
_entity_poly.pdbx_seq_one_letter_code
_entity_poly.pdbx_strand_id
1 'polypeptide(L)'
;MGLSGIVNLFTRITELAAGVLKDFFAHIIIKSFALSIKVGGKDAADTAINYGKVCSVVYPLTSAVISSMKYTHYGVDILPDFTEGAETKIEFFAIFKTRIAHLVKIVLKHGFKALKMLMELKNIKDN
;
A
#
# COMPACT_ATOMS: atom_id res chain seq x y z
N MET A 1 -11.94 10.07 -9.13
CA MET A 1 -10.59 9.71 -9.61
C MET A 1 -10.67 8.30 -10.18
N GLY A 2 -10.50 8.13 -11.49
CA GLY A 2 -10.78 6.87 -12.17
C GLY A 2 -9.64 5.83 -12.09
N LEU A 3 -9.90 4.64 -12.61
CA LEU A 3 -8.96 3.50 -12.68
C LEU A 3 -7.61 3.89 -13.29
N SER A 4 -7.58 4.77 -14.30
CA SER A 4 -6.33 5.24 -14.91
C SER A 4 -5.46 6.06 -13.95
N GLY A 5 -6.06 6.80 -13.03
CA GLY A 5 -5.35 7.55 -12.00
C GLY A 5 -4.70 6.62 -10.98
N ILE A 6 -5.39 5.54 -10.60
CA ILE A 6 -4.88 4.53 -9.67
C ILE A 6 -3.76 3.71 -10.34
N VAL A 7 -3.94 3.29 -11.60
CA VAL A 7 -2.91 2.54 -12.34
C VAL A 7 -1.66 3.41 -12.56
N ASN A 8 -1.80 4.68 -12.97
CA ASN A 8 -0.67 5.59 -13.13
C ASN A 8 0.05 5.89 -11.80
N LEU A 9 -0.71 5.98 -10.70
CA LEU A 9 -0.13 6.08 -9.36
C LEU A 9 0.64 4.80 -9.00
N PHE A 10 0.10 3.62 -9.28
CA PHE A 10 0.75 2.34 -9.05
C PHE A 10 2.01 2.15 -9.91
N THR A 11 1.97 2.54 -11.18
CA THR A 11 3.13 2.52 -12.09
C THR A 11 4.24 3.45 -11.59
N ARG A 12 3.89 4.68 -11.21
CA ARG A 12 4.88 5.62 -10.64
C ARG A 12 5.42 5.15 -9.30
N ILE A 13 4.58 4.56 -8.44
CA ILE A 13 5.01 3.94 -7.19
C ILE A 13 5.94 2.77 -7.48
N THR A 14 5.65 1.89 -8.44
CA THR A 14 6.51 0.76 -8.81
C THR A 14 7.84 1.19 -9.44
N GLU A 15 7.83 2.21 -10.30
CA GLU A 15 9.03 2.82 -10.90
C GLU A 15 9.91 3.54 -9.85
N LEU A 16 9.30 4.23 -8.88
CA LEU A 16 10.01 4.81 -7.73
C LEU A 16 10.44 3.74 -6.71
N ALA A 17 9.72 2.61 -6.64
CA ALA A 17 9.83 1.63 -5.58
C ALA A 17 10.99 0.67 -5.72
N ALA A 18 11.37 0.23 -6.92
CA ALA A 18 12.31 -0.88 -7.02
C ALA A 18 13.67 -0.59 -6.36
N GLY A 19 14.14 0.66 -6.39
CA GLY A 19 15.36 1.09 -5.70
C GLY A 19 15.12 1.65 -4.29
N VAL A 20 14.14 2.54 -4.13
CA VAL A 20 13.89 3.24 -2.86
C VAL A 20 13.19 2.34 -1.85
N LEU A 21 12.17 1.56 -2.26
CA LEU A 21 11.51 0.63 -1.35
C LEU A 21 12.47 -0.48 -0.93
N LYS A 22 13.39 -0.95 -1.80
CA LYS A 22 14.37 -1.97 -1.41
C LYS A 22 15.33 -1.48 -0.31
N ASP A 23 15.88 -0.27 -0.45
CA ASP A 23 16.72 0.35 0.59
C ASP A 23 15.94 0.66 1.89
N PHE A 24 14.69 1.11 1.73
CA PHE A 24 13.78 1.44 2.84
C PHE A 24 13.37 0.19 3.62
N PHE A 25 12.97 -0.87 2.91
CA PHE A 25 12.50 -2.14 3.45
C PHE A 25 13.62 -3.02 4.01
N ALA A 26 14.84 -2.93 3.49
CA ALA A 26 15.98 -3.69 4.01
C ALA A 26 16.27 -3.42 5.51
N HIS A 27 15.87 -2.24 6.01
CA HIS A 27 16.18 -1.79 7.38
C HIS A 27 14.94 -1.65 8.27
N ILE A 28 13.74 -1.94 7.76
CA ILE A 28 12.48 -1.87 8.48
C ILE A 28 11.97 -3.30 8.72
N ILE A 29 11.62 -3.59 9.98
CA ILE A 29 11.04 -4.86 10.38
C ILE A 29 9.56 -4.64 10.66
N ILE A 30 8.69 -5.41 10.02
CA ILE A 30 7.28 -5.48 10.38
C ILE A 30 7.16 -6.27 11.69
N LYS A 31 6.69 -5.63 12.76
CA LYS A 31 6.43 -6.32 14.03
C LYS A 31 5.06 -6.97 14.05
N SER A 32 4.07 -6.27 13.56
CA SER A 32 2.72 -6.80 13.37
C SER A 32 2.11 -6.14 12.14
N PHE A 33 1.36 -6.92 11.37
CA PHE A 33 0.60 -6.45 10.21
C PHE A 33 -0.71 -7.23 10.21
N ALA A 34 -1.84 -6.54 10.23
CA ALA A 34 -3.16 -7.15 10.13
C ALA A 34 -4.01 -6.33 9.16
N LEU A 35 -4.58 -7.00 8.16
CA LEU A 35 -5.52 -6.42 7.22
C LEU A 35 -6.77 -7.29 7.22
N SER A 36 -7.91 -6.73 7.57
CA SER A 36 -9.21 -7.36 7.45
C SER A 36 -10.07 -6.58 6.47
N ILE A 37 -10.62 -7.25 5.46
CA ILE A 37 -11.51 -6.64 4.49
C ILE A 37 -12.81 -7.43 4.46
N LYS A 38 -13.91 -6.80 4.88
CA LYS A 38 -15.25 -7.32 4.61
C LYS A 38 -15.73 -6.74 3.30
N VAL A 39 -15.90 -7.58 2.28
CA VAL A 39 -16.30 -7.16 0.93
C VAL A 39 -17.82 -7.25 0.82
N GLY A 40 -18.48 -6.11 0.63
CA GLY A 40 -19.91 -6.03 0.39
C GLY A 40 -20.23 -5.60 -1.04
N GLY A 41 -21.49 -5.75 -1.44
CA GLY A 41 -21.98 -5.50 -2.79
C GLY A 41 -23.48 -5.24 -2.78
N LYS A 42 -24.02 -4.90 -3.96
CA LYS A 42 -25.45 -4.61 -4.10
C LYS A 42 -26.30 -5.83 -3.77
N ASP A 43 -25.88 -6.99 -4.25
CA ASP A 43 -26.49 -8.28 -4.02
C ASP A 43 -25.39 -9.35 -3.85
N ALA A 44 -25.79 -10.60 -3.60
CA ALA A 44 -24.85 -11.67 -3.35
C ALA A 44 -23.93 -11.98 -4.54
N ALA A 45 -24.39 -11.79 -5.78
CA ALA A 45 -23.59 -12.04 -6.97
C ALA A 45 -22.54 -10.93 -7.16
N ASP A 46 -22.93 -9.67 -6.96
CA ASP A 46 -22.01 -8.54 -6.95
C ASP A 46 -20.95 -8.68 -5.84
N THR A 47 -21.36 -9.07 -4.63
CA THR A 47 -20.43 -9.40 -3.53
C THR A 47 -19.44 -10.49 -3.94
N ALA A 48 -19.89 -11.60 -4.55
CA ALA A 48 -19.00 -12.69 -4.95
C ALA A 48 -17.97 -12.25 -5.99
N ILE A 49 -18.39 -11.45 -6.98
CA ILE A 49 -17.49 -10.91 -8.01
C ILE A 49 -16.48 -9.95 -7.38
N ASN A 50 -16.93 -9.03 -6.52
CA ASN A 50 -16.06 -8.06 -5.86
C ASN A 50 -15.07 -8.74 -4.91
N TYR A 51 -15.52 -9.74 -4.16
CA TYR A 51 -14.66 -10.56 -3.31
C TYR A 51 -13.54 -11.21 -4.11
N GLY A 52 -13.85 -11.86 -5.24
CA GLY A 52 -12.86 -12.46 -6.12
C GLY A 52 -11.82 -11.46 -6.64
N LYS A 53 -12.27 -10.27 -7.07
CA LYS A 53 -11.38 -9.19 -7.51
C LYS A 53 -10.45 -8.72 -6.39
N VAL A 54 -11.00 -8.48 -5.20
CA VAL A 54 -10.21 -8.04 -4.04
C VAL A 54 -9.16 -9.09 -3.67
N CYS A 55 -9.53 -10.37 -3.59
CA CYS A 55 -8.59 -11.46 -3.33
C CYS A 55 -7.46 -11.53 -4.38
N SER A 56 -7.79 -11.39 -5.67
CA SER A 56 -6.80 -11.46 -6.75
C SER A 56 -5.76 -10.35 -6.73
N VAL A 57 -6.04 -9.23 -6.04
CA VAL A 57 -5.12 -8.10 -5.92
C VAL A 57 -4.40 -8.12 -4.58
N VAL A 58 -5.16 -8.31 -3.49
CA VAL A 58 -4.65 -8.17 -2.12
C VAL A 58 -3.67 -9.28 -1.78
N TYR A 59 -3.99 -10.55 -2.07
CA TYR A 59 -3.09 -11.65 -1.70
C TYR A 59 -1.73 -11.57 -2.41
N PRO A 60 -1.65 -11.34 -3.74
CA PRO A 60 -0.36 -11.13 -4.40
C PRO A 60 0.40 -9.92 -3.85
N LEU A 61 -0.29 -8.80 -3.58
CA LEU A 61 0.35 -7.60 -3.04
C LEU A 61 0.94 -7.85 -1.65
N THR A 62 0.17 -8.47 -0.75
CA THR A 62 0.66 -8.87 0.57
C THR A 62 1.85 -9.80 0.45
N SER A 63 1.79 -10.79 -0.45
CA SER A 63 2.90 -11.71 -0.67
C SER A 63 4.18 -10.97 -1.10
N ALA A 64 4.08 -10.03 -2.03
CA ALA A 64 5.22 -9.25 -2.51
C ALA A 64 5.83 -8.36 -1.40
N VAL A 65 4.99 -7.77 -0.55
CA VAL A 65 5.45 -6.97 0.60
C VAL A 65 6.16 -7.84 1.62
N ILE A 66 5.51 -8.93 2.05
CA ILE A 66 6.04 -9.84 3.08
C ILE A 66 7.30 -10.54 2.59
N SER A 67 7.44 -10.87 1.30
CA SER A 67 8.67 -11.44 0.73
C SER A 67 9.83 -10.45 0.67
N SER A 68 9.54 -9.14 0.69
CA SER A 68 10.54 -8.08 0.53
C SER A 68 11.00 -7.48 1.87
N MET A 69 10.39 -7.90 2.99
CA MET A 69 10.62 -7.31 4.32
C MET A 69 10.89 -8.38 5.37
N LYS A 70 11.61 -8.01 6.42
CA LYS A 70 11.66 -8.83 7.64
C LYS A 70 10.37 -8.63 8.41
N TYR A 71 9.75 -9.71 8.90
CA TYR A 71 8.52 -9.65 9.68
C TYR A 71 8.56 -10.57 10.91
N THR A 72 7.71 -10.29 11.89
CA THR A 72 7.47 -11.17 13.05
C THR A 72 6.09 -11.80 12.98
N HIS A 73 5.04 -10.99 12.82
CA HIS A 73 3.66 -11.46 12.66
C HIS A 73 2.98 -10.72 11.51
N TYR A 74 2.22 -11.44 10.69
CA TYR A 74 1.32 -10.86 9.71
C TYR A 74 0.02 -11.68 9.59
N GLY A 75 -1.07 -11.04 9.20
CA GLY A 75 -2.35 -11.67 8.90
C GLY A 75 -3.13 -10.86 7.88
N VAL A 76 -3.79 -11.56 6.95
CA VAL A 76 -4.74 -10.99 6.00
C VAL A 76 -5.99 -11.84 6.02
N ASP A 77 -7.12 -11.19 6.28
CA ASP A 77 -8.44 -11.80 6.25
C ASP A 77 -9.31 -11.02 5.26
N ILE A 78 -9.93 -11.74 4.33
CA ILE A 78 -10.85 -11.16 3.36
C ILE A 78 -12.10 -12.01 3.44
N LEU A 79 -13.21 -11.40 3.82
CA LEU A 79 -14.48 -12.08 4.04
C LEU A 79 -15.56 -11.43 3.18
N PRO A 80 -16.35 -12.21 2.43
CA PRO A 80 -17.53 -11.66 1.76
C PRO A 80 -18.65 -11.39 2.78
N ASP A 81 -19.37 -10.30 2.60
CA ASP A 81 -20.62 -9.98 3.28
C ASP A 81 -21.76 -10.02 2.27
N PHE A 82 -22.53 -11.11 2.32
CA PHE A 82 -23.64 -11.37 1.38
C PHE A 82 -24.94 -10.66 1.78
N THR A 83 -24.91 -9.83 2.82
CA THR A 83 -26.04 -8.98 3.16
C THR A 83 -26.27 -8.00 2.01
N GLU A 84 -27.50 -7.93 1.49
CA GLU A 84 -27.85 -7.04 0.39
C GLU A 84 -27.53 -5.58 0.75
N GLY A 85 -26.82 -4.89 -0.14
CA GLY A 85 -26.38 -3.51 0.09
C GLY A 85 -25.30 -3.34 1.17
N ALA A 86 -24.61 -4.41 1.60
CA ALA A 86 -23.50 -4.29 2.52
C ALA A 86 -22.38 -3.42 1.95
N GLU A 87 -21.84 -2.53 2.77
CA GLU A 87 -20.68 -1.73 2.41
C GLU A 87 -19.38 -2.51 2.66
N THR A 88 -18.39 -2.28 1.80
CA THR A 88 -17.05 -2.83 2.02
C THR A 88 -16.37 -2.11 3.18
N LYS A 89 -15.90 -2.86 4.17
CA LYS A 89 -15.18 -2.36 5.34
C LYS A 89 -13.74 -2.84 5.33
N ILE A 90 -12.81 -1.93 5.64
CA ILE A 90 -11.38 -2.21 5.66
C ILE A 90 -10.84 -1.82 7.03
N GLU A 91 -10.25 -2.78 7.73
CA GLU A 91 -9.54 -2.60 8.98
C GLU A 91 -8.07 -2.93 8.75
N PHE A 92 -7.20 -1.98 9.09
CA PHE A 92 -5.78 -2.10 8.85
C PHE A 92 -4.99 -1.70 10.09
N PHE A 93 -4.03 -2.53 10.46
CA PHE A 93 -3.11 -2.29 11.55
C PHE A 93 -1.70 -2.71 11.16
N ALA A 94 -0.72 -1.86 11.43
CA ALA A 94 0.68 -2.25 11.27
C ALA A 94 1.58 -1.57 12.30
N ILE A 95 2.51 -2.35 12.86
CA ILE A 95 3.61 -1.87 13.69
C ILE A 95 4.90 -2.15 12.95
N PHE A 96 5.70 -1.11 12.74
CA PHE A 96 7.02 -1.21 12.15
C PHE A 96 8.09 -0.89 13.20
N LYS A 97 9.23 -1.59 13.12
CA LYS A 97 10.42 -1.31 13.92
C LYS A 97 11.57 -1.00 12.98
N THR A 98 12.19 0.15 13.19
CA THR A 98 13.42 0.55 12.51
C THR A 98 14.31 1.34 13.45
N ARG A 99 15.59 1.51 13.10
CA ARG A 99 16.52 2.38 13.84
C ARG A 99 16.32 3.82 13.39
N ILE A 100 16.27 4.77 14.33
CA ILE A 100 16.10 6.22 14.04
C ILE A 100 17.15 6.72 13.04
N ALA A 101 18.41 6.28 13.18
CA ALA A 101 19.48 6.66 12.25
C ALA A 101 19.20 6.27 10.78
N HIS A 102 18.48 5.18 10.53
CA HIS A 102 18.07 4.80 9.16
C HIS A 102 16.97 5.71 8.64
N LEU A 103 15.96 6.05 9.46
CA LEU A 103 14.93 7.03 9.09
C LEU A 103 15.57 8.37 8.71
N VAL A 104 16.50 8.87 9.52
CA VAL A 104 17.23 10.12 9.24
C VAL A 104 18.01 10.01 7.92
N LYS A 105 18.74 8.90 7.69
CA LYS A 105 19.45 8.67 6.42
C LYS A 105 18.51 8.68 5.21
N ILE A 106 17.34 8.04 5.31
CA ILE A 106 16.37 8.02 4.23
C ILE A 106 15.85 9.43 3.94
N VAL A 107 15.46 10.17 4.98
CA VAL A 107 14.96 11.55 4.86
C VAL A 107 16.02 12.45 4.24
N LEU A 108 17.28 12.34 4.66
CA LEU A 108 18.36 13.13 4.06
C LEU A 108 18.61 12.76 2.58
N LYS A 109 18.66 11.45 2.27
CA LYS A 109 18.96 10.94 0.91
C LYS A 109 17.83 11.22 -0.08
N HIS A 110 16.57 11.02 0.33
CA HIS A 110 15.41 11.10 -0.56
C HIS A 110 14.54 12.35 -0.33
N GLY A 111 14.53 12.91 0.88
CA GLY A 111 13.78 14.12 1.20
C GLY A 111 14.31 15.34 0.46
N PHE A 112 15.63 15.43 0.23
CA PHE A 112 16.19 16.49 -0.62
C PHE A 112 15.69 16.38 -2.07
N LYS A 113 15.59 15.16 -2.61
CA LYS A 113 15.08 14.90 -3.95
C LYS A 113 13.58 15.22 -4.07
N ALA A 114 12.79 14.86 -3.06
CA ALA A 114 11.36 15.20 -2.99
C ALA A 114 11.13 16.72 -2.87
N LEU A 115 11.92 17.41 -2.04
CA LEU A 115 11.84 18.86 -1.88
C LEU A 115 12.20 19.59 -3.18
N LYS A 116 13.24 19.13 -3.88
CA LYS A 116 13.64 19.66 -5.19
C LYS A 116 12.52 19.50 -6.22
N MET A 117 11.89 18.34 -6.29
CA MET A 117 10.76 18.08 -7.18
C MET A 117 9.54 18.95 -6.86
N LEU A 118 9.25 19.19 -5.58
CA LEU A 118 8.17 20.10 -5.16
C LEU A 118 8.45 21.57 -5.54
N MET A 119 9.71 22.00 -5.46
CA MET A 119 10.12 23.34 -5.91
C MET A 119 10.00 23.49 -7.44
N GLU A 120 10.39 22.48 -8.20
CA GLU A 120 10.24 22.46 -9.67
C GLU A 120 8.76 22.51 -10.09
N LEU A 121 7.88 21.78 -9.41
CA LEU A 121 6.43 21.81 -9.66
C LEU A 121 5.79 23.16 -9.32
N LYS A 122 6.31 23.86 -8.31
CA LYS A 122 5.84 25.21 -7.96
C LYS A 122 6.24 26.23 -9.01
N ASN A 123 7.49 26.18 -9.50
CA ASN A 123 7.99 27.07 -10.56
C ASN A 123 7.30 26.89 -11.91
N ILE A 124 6.78 25.70 -12.22
CA ILE A 124 6.01 25.46 -13.47
C ILE A 124 4.59 26.05 -13.38
N LYS A 125 4.05 26.26 -12.17
CA LYS A 125 2.70 26.81 -11.96
C LYS A 125 2.69 28.34 -11.93
N ASP A 126 3.84 28.95 -11.64
CA ASP A 126 4.03 30.40 -11.53
C ASP A 126 4.55 31.04 -12.85
N ASN A 127 4.60 30.28 -13.95
CA ASN A 127 5.07 30.68 -15.29
C ASN A 127 4.01 30.31 -16.34
#